data_AF-A0A7R8VXG6-F1
#
_entry.id   AF-A0A7R8VXG6-F1
#
_cell.length_a   1.000
_cell.length_b   1.000
_cell.length_c   1.000
_cell.angle_alpha   90.00
_cell.angle_beta   90.00
_cell.angle_gamma   90.00
#
_symmetry.space_group_name_H-M   'P 1'
#
loop_
_entity.id
_entity.type
_entity.pdbx_description
1 polymer ?
#
loop_
_entity_poly.entity_id
_entity_poly.type
_entity_poly.pdbx_seq_one_letter_code
_entity_poly.pdbx_strand_id
1 'polypeptide(L)'
;MILTVADKLYSFLTPEENGTQEVDNMVMALGLAIRNIFPTVPLTHIIRKVDVVPAKRIQQLHEGECGCDKRSVGPCGGFSTQYACMCDYHGMPYRDEVSWDVDTIYLSHDTRELSLRDFDHLDQ
;
A
#
# COMPACT_ATOMS: atom_id res chain seq x y z
N MET A 1 -15.19 3.20 -14.72
CA MET A 1 -14.00 3.59 -13.92
C MET A 1 -12.77 3.51 -14.80
N ILE A 2 -11.86 4.49 -14.71
CA ILE A 2 -10.60 4.47 -15.46
C ILE A 2 -9.45 4.44 -14.45
N LEU A 3 -8.52 3.50 -14.63
CA LEU A 3 -7.28 3.41 -13.87
C LEU A 3 -6.10 3.61 -14.82
N THR A 4 -5.12 4.39 -14.39
CA THR A 4 -3.85 4.54 -15.12
C THR A 4 -2.72 4.02 -14.25
N VAL A 5 -2.03 2.97 -14.71
CA VAL A 5 -0.93 2.33 -13.99
C VAL A 5 0.27 2.22 -14.94
N ALA A 6 1.41 2.80 -14.58
CA ALA A 6 2.61 2.82 -15.44
C ALA A 6 2.31 3.25 -16.88
N ASP A 7 1.55 4.34 -17.03
CA ASP A 7 1.08 4.92 -18.30
C ASP A 7 0.17 4.01 -19.15
N LYS A 8 -0.23 2.85 -18.63
CA LYS A 8 -1.26 2.00 -19.23
C LYS A 8 -2.63 2.36 -18.70
N LEU A 9 -3.57 2.56 -19.60
CA LEU A 9 -4.95 2.89 -19.29
C LEU A 9 -5.82 1.63 -19.26
N TYR A 10 -6.55 1.46 -18.16
CA TYR A 10 -7.51 0.38 -17.94
C TYR A 10 -8.89 0.99 -17.74
N SER A 11 -9.86 0.56 -18.56
CA SER A 11 -11.25 1.02 -18.47
C SER A 11 -12.14 -0.12 -18.03
N PHE A 12 -12.88 0.10 -16.94
CA PHE A 12 -13.80 -0.86 -16.34
C PHE A 12 -15.24 -0.32 -16.48
N LEU A 13 -16.11 -1.18 -17.00
CA LEU A 13 -17.54 -0.91 -17.20
C LEU A 13 -18.33 -1.92 -16.37
N THR A 14 -19.28 -1.44 -15.58
CA THR A 14 -20.18 -2.27 -14.77
C THR A 14 -21.52 -2.44 -15.52
N PRO A 15 -22.03 -3.68 -15.70
CA PRO A 15 -23.16 -3.95 -16.59
C PRO A 15 -24.57 -3.72 -16.00
N GLU A 16 -24.75 -3.34 -14.72
CA GLU A 16 -26.07 -3.37 -14.04
C GLU A 16 -26.56 -2.04 -13.41
N GLU A 17 -27.85 -2.00 -13.02
CA GLU A 17 -28.53 -0.90 -12.28
C GLU A 17 -27.78 -0.47 -11.00
N ASN A 18 -27.02 -1.38 -10.37
CA ASN A 18 -26.20 -1.11 -9.19
C ASN A 18 -24.75 -0.73 -9.50
N GLY A 19 -24.37 -0.54 -10.76
CA GLY A 19 -22.98 -0.32 -11.18
C GLY A 19 -22.29 0.87 -10.51
N THR A 20 -23.07 1.84 -10.03
CA THR A 20 -22.55 2.97 -9.25
C THR A 20 -21.98 2.53 -7.89
N GLN A 21 -22.69 1.66 -7.17
CA GLN A 21 -22.27 1.18 -5.86
C GLN A 21 -21.07 0.24 -5.96
N GLU A 22 -21.01 -0.57 -7.03
CA GLU A 22 -19.87 -1.44 -7.29
C GLU A 22 -18.58 -0.65 -7.54
N VAL A 23 -18.65 0.40 -8.37
CA VAL A 23 -17.51 1.29 -8.60
C VAL A 23 -17.07 1.97 -7.30
N ASP A 24 -18.02 2.42 -6.48
CA ASP A 24 -17.70 3.04 -5.20
C ASP A 24 -17.03 2.04 -4.25
N ASN A 25 -17.49 0.79 -4.19
CA ASN A 25 -16.85 -0.29 -3.43
C ASN A 25 -15.44 -0.62 -3.95
N MET A 26 -15.24 -0.64 -5.27
CA MET A 26 -13.92 -0.88 -5.88
C MET A 26 -12.93 0.23 -5.51
N VAL A 27 -13.34 1.49 -5.62
CA VAL A 27 -12.51 2.65 -5.24
C VAL A 27 -12.19 2.62 -3.75
N MET A 28 -13.15 2.28 -2.91
CA MET A 28 -12.95 2.17 -1.47
C MET A 28 -12.00 1.03 -1.10
N ALA A 29 -12.19 -0.16 -1.70
CA ALA A 29 -11.32 -1.30 -1.49
C ALA A 29 -9.88 -1.02 -1.93
N LEU A 30 -9.69 -0.35 -3.07
CA LEU A 30 -8.36 0.05 -3.55
C LEU A 30 -7.69 1.04 -2.58
N GLY A 31 -8.43 2.07 -2.14
CA GLY A 31 -7.91 3.05 -1.18
C GLY A 31 -7.54 2.41 0.17
N LEU A 32 -8.38 1.51 0.69
CA LEU A 32 -8.11 0.76 1.92
C LEU A 32 -6.92 -0.18 1.79
N ALA A 33 -6.78 -0.88 0.66
CA ALA A 33 -5.64 -1.76 0.41
C ALA A 33 -4.32 -0.97 0.42
N ILE A 34 -4.27 0.16 -0.30
CA ILE A 34 -3.08 1.03 -0.32
C ILE A 34 -2.79 1.58 1.09
N ARG A 35 -3.83 2.00 1.84
CA ARG A 35 -3.66 2.47 3.22
C ARG A 35 -3.14 1.39 4.16
N ASN A 36 -3.55 0.14 3.98
CA ASN A 36 -3.06 -0.97 4.80
C ASN A 36 -1.59 -1.28 4.52
N ILE A 37 -1.13 -1.09 3.28
CA ILE A 37 0.27 -1.31 2.89
C ILE A 37 1.14 -0.13 3.34
N PHE A 38 0.69 1.11 3.14
CA PHE A 38 1.42 2.34 3.47
C PHE A 38 0.68 3.17 4.51
N PRO A 39 0.51 2.66 5.74
CA PRO A 39 -0.35 3.31 6.75
C PRO A 39 0.18 4.67 7.22
N THR A 40 1.47 4.94 7.06
CA THR A 40 2.12 6.19 7.48
C THR A 40 2.25 7.23 6.38
N VAL A 41 1.82 6.89 5.15
CA VAL A 41 1.96 7.76 3.98
C VAL A 41 0.56 8.20 3.53
N PRO A 42 0.30 9.52 3.40
CA PRO A 42 -1.00 9.98 2.90
C PRO A 42 -1.28 9.42 1.50
N LEU A 43 -2.54 9.05 1.22
CA LEU A 43 -2.91 8.42 -0.06
C LEU A 43 -2.59 9.34 -1.25
N THR A 44 -2.65 10.66 -1.05
CA THR A 44 -2.31 11.70 -2.02
C THR A 44 -0.85 11.67 -2.47
N HIS A 45 0.05 11.08 -1.69
CA HIS A 45 1.47 10.93 -2.06
C HIS A 45 1.73 9.67 -2.89
N ILE A 46 0.82 8.69 -2.81
CA ILE A 46 0.94 7.41 -3.53
C ILE A 46 0.15 7.47 -4.85
N ILE A 47 -1.07 7.99 -4.78
CA ILE A 47 -1.96 8.10 -5.94
C ILE A 47 -1.87 9.52 -6.49
N ARG A 48 -1.30 9.65 -7.70
CA ARG A 48 -1.04 10.95 -8.33
C ARG A 48 -2.31 11.78 -8.58
N LYS A 49 -3.42 11.12 -8.89
CA LYS A 49 -4.67 11.80 -9.27
C LYS A 49 -5.88 10.90 -9.02
N VAL A 50 -6.91 11.45 -8.41
CA VAL A 50 -8.22 10.82 -8.22
C VAL A 50 -9.29 11.82 -8.61
N ASP A 51 -9.94 11.59 -9.74
CA ASP A 51 -11.07 12.39 -10.20
C ASP A 51 -12.36 11.55 -10.10
N VAL A 52 -13.27 11.93 -9.20
CA VAL A 52 -14.55 11.24 -9.02
C VAL A 52 -15.69 12.24 -9.05
N VAL A 53 -16.76 11.88 -9.76
CA VAL A 53 -17.99 12.68 -9.86
C VAL A 53 -19.16 11.85 -9.32
N PRO A 54 -19.89 12.32 -8.29
CA PRO A 54 -19.65 13.55 -7.52
C PRO A 54 -18.47 13.42 -6.54
N ALA A 55 -17.72 14.52 -6.31
CA ALA A 55 -16.51 14.52 -5.49
C ALA A 55 -16.69 14.05 -4.02
N LYS A 56 -17.93 14.10 -3.51
CA LYS A 56 -18.28 13.61 -2.17
C LYS A 56 -17.99 12.11 -1.96
N ARG A 57 -17.92 11.33 -3.05
CA ARG A 57 -17.66 9.88 -3.00
C ARG A 57 -16.30 9.50 -2.41
N ILE A 58 -15.30 10.37 -2.54
CA ILE A 58 -13.95 10.12 -2.00
C ILE A 58 -13.74 10.76 -0.62
N GLN A 59 -14.76 11.39 -0.04
CA GLN A 59 -14.63 12.05 1.25
C GLN A 59 -14.34 11.05 2.37
N GLN A 60 -14.98 9.88 2.33
CA GLN A 60 -14.74 8.77 3.26
C GLN A 60 -13.32 8.19 3.19
N LEU A 61 -12.64 8.32 2.05
CA LEU A 61 -11.25 7.90 1.90
C LEU A 61 -10.29 8.85 2.64
N HIS A 62 -10.59 10.15 2.68
CA HIS A 62 -9.79 11.16 3.37
C HIS A 62 -10.07 11.23 4.88
N GLU A 63 -11.32 10.95 5.31
CA GLU A 63 -11.71 10.99 6.73
C GLU A 63 -10.97 9.95 7.60
N GLY A 64 -10.36 8.93 6.99
CA GLY A 64 -9.52 7.95 7.65
C GLY A 64 -8.01 8.28 7.70
N GLU A 65 -7.58 9.47 7.28
CA GLU A 65 -6.15 9.85 7.22
C GLU A 65 -5.57 10.27 8.59
N CYS A 66 -6.40 10.64 9.56
CA CYS A 66 -5.96 11.02 10.90
C CYS A 66 -6.14 9.87 11.89
N GLY A 67 -5.12 9.03 12.07
CA GLY A 67 -5.03 8.21 13.29
C GLY A 67 -4.43 6.82 13.19
N CYS A 68 -3.39 6.58 12.40
CA CYS A 68 -2.55 5.41 12.67
C CYS A 68 -1.64 5.74 13.88
N ASP A 69 -1.97 5.18 15.04
CA ASP A 69 -1.01 5.16 16.15
C ASP A 69 0.23 4.40 15.65
N LYS A 70 1.44 4.94 15.86
CA LYS A 70 2.68 4.27 15.39
C LYS A 70 2.80 2.84 15.95
N ARG A 71 2.10 2.55 17.05
CA ARG A 71 1.99 1.23 17.67
C ARG A 71 1.08 0.26 16.93
N SER A 72 0.14 0.74 16.11
CA SER A 72 -0.78 -0.11 15.34
C SER A 72 -0.18 -0.63 14.03
N VAL A 73 0.99 -0.11 13.63
CA VAL A 73 1.56 -0.30 12.29
C VAL A 73 2.51 -1.53 12.20
N GLY A 74 2.75 -2.22 13.30
CA GLY A 74 3.66 -3.37 13.35
C GLY A 74 5.14 -2.95 13.40
N PRO A 75 6.07 -3.93 13.37
CA PRO A 75 7.51 -3.67 13.46
C PRO A 75 8.00 -2.72 12.38
N CYS A 76 8.97 -1.86 12.72
CA CYS A 76 9.66 -0.97 11.79
C CYS A 76 8.74 -0.19 10.84
N GLY A 77 7.53 0.17 11.28
CA GLY A 77 6.57 0.92 10.46
C GLY A 77 5.86 0.09 9.38
N GLY A 78 5.76 -1.23 9.57
CA GLY A 78 5.08 -2.13 8.65
C GLY A 78 5.92 -2.51 7.44
N PHE A 79 7.25 -2.55 7.62
CA PHE A 79 8.21 -2.80 6.55
C PHE A 79 7.91 -4.09 5.78
N SER A 80 7.68 -5.21 6.46
CA SER A 80 7.46 -6.51 5.81
C SER A 80 6.26 -6.51 4.86
N THR A 81 5.17 -5.82 5.22
CA THR A 81 3.99 -5.64 4.34
C THR A 81 4.34 -4.83 3.10
N GLN A 82 5.10 -3.75 3.27
CA GLN A 82 5.56 -2.91 2.14
C GLN A 82 6.53 -3.67 1.25
N TYR A 83 7.47 -4.41 1.83
CA TYR A 83 8.43 -5.23 1.12
C TYR A 83 7.73 -6.30 0.26
N ALA A 84 6.77 -7.04 0.82
CA ALA A 84 5.97 -7.99 0.08
C ALA A 84 5.24 -7.35 -1.11
N CYS A 85 4.59 -6.19 -0.89
CA CYS A 85 3.92 -5.45 -1.95
C CYS A 85 4.90 -5.00 -3.05
N MET A 86 6.07 -4.51 -2.70
CA MET A 86 7.07 -4.04 -3.66
C MET A 86 7.70 -5.19 -4.43
N CYS A 87 7.91 -6.35 -3.80
CA CYS A 87 8.34 -7.57 -4.49
C CYS A 87 7.32 -8.00 -5.56
N ASP A 88 6.04 -8.06 -5.21
CA ASP A 88 4.96 -8.38 -6.17
C ASP A 88 4.92 -7.36 -7.32
N TYR A 89 4.96 -6.06 -6.99
CA TYR A 89 4.91 -4.99 -7.98
C TYR A 89 6.08 -5.02 -8.98
N HIS A 90 7.29 -5.31 -8.50
CA HIS A 90 8.49 -5.39 -9.33
C HIS A 90 8.75 -6.78 -9.93
N GLY A 91 7.93 -7.78 -9.61
CA GLY A 91 8.14 -9.17 -10.03
C GLY A 91 9.42 -9.79 -9.44
N MET A 92 9.83 -9.32 -8.26
CA MET A 92 11.00 -9.83 -7.53
C MET A 92 10.60 -10.93 -6.56
N PRO A 93 11.45 -11.96 -6.33
CA PRO A 93 11.15 -12.99 -5.36
C PRO A 93 11.14 -12.41 -3.94
N TYR A 94 10.07 -12.70 -3.21
CA TYR A 94 10.00 -12.40 -1.79
C TYR A 94 10.97 -13.28 -1.00
N ARG A 95 11.73 -12.68 -0.10
CA ARG A 95 12.69 -13.37 0.77
C ARG A 95 12.19 -13.31 2.22
N ASP A 96 11.78 -14.45 2.78
CA ASP A 96 11.30 -14.52 4.17
C ASP A 96 12.34 -14.01 5.18
N GLU A 97 13.62 -14.25 4.91
CA GLU A 97 14.74 -13.82 5.77
C GLU A 97 14.80 -12.30 5.92
N VAL A 98 14.53 -11.53 4.85
CA VAL A 98 14.53 -10.06 4.90
C VAL A 98 13.45 -9.56 5.85
N SER A 99 12.22 -10.06 5.72
CA SER A 99 11.12 -9.70 6.61
C SER A 99 11.39 -10.15 8.05
N TRP A 100 11.96 -11.34 8.23
CA TRP A 100 12.28 -11.87 9.56
C TRP A 100 13.35 -11.04 10.27
N ASP A 101 14.42 -10.66 9.58
CA ASP A 101 15.49 -9.81 10.12
C ASP A 101 14.93 -8.45 10.54
N VAL A 102 14.07 -7.85 9.73
CA VAL A 102 13.49 -6.54 10.05
C VAL A 102 12.50 -6.64 11.22
N ASP A 103 11.60 -7.62 11.19
CA ASP A 103 10.57 -7.76 12.23
C ASP A 103 11.13 -8.25 13.58
N THR A 104 12.26 -8.95 13.56
CA THR A 104 12.87 -9.54 14.76
C THR A 104 14.12 -8.79 15.20
N ILE A 105 15.17 -8.78 14.38
CA ILE A 105 16.49 -8.27 14.76
C ILE A 105 16.46 -6.75 14.83
N TYR A 106 16.03 -6.08 13.75
CA TYR A 106 16.00 -4.62 13.69
C TYR A 106 15.05 -4.04 14.73
N LEU A 107 13.85 -4.65 14.89
CA LEU A 107 12.92 -4.26 15.93
C LEU A 107 13.54 -4.38 17.33
N SER A 108 14.18 -5.52 17.63
CA SER A 108 14.77 -5.77 18.96
C SER A 108 15.90 -4.80 19.32
N HIS A 109 16.60 -4.30 18.32
CA HIS A 109 17.70 -3.35 18.47
C HIS A 109 17.26 -1.87 18.33
N ASP A 110 15.96 -1.59 18.12
CA ASP A 110 15.43 -0.25 17.77
C ASP A 110 16.22 0.39 16.60
N THR A 111 16.68 -0.44 15.66
CA THR A 111 17.45 0.01 14.51
C THR A 111 16.56 0.79 13.54
N ARG A 112 17.02 1.99 13.15
CA ARG A 112 16.32 2.87 12.20
C ARG A 112 17.07 3.08 10.89
N GLU A 113 18.17 2.36 10.71
CA GLU A 113 19.03 2.41 9.53
C GLU A 113 19.03 1.04 8.85
N LEU A 114 18.59 0.99 7.59
CA LEU A 114 18.62 -0.24 6.79
C LEU A 114 20.01 -0.43 6.17
N SER A 115 20.73 -1.46 6.59
CA SER A 115 22.04 -1.82 6.04
C SER A 115 21.87 -2.85 4.93
N LEU A 116 22.22 -2.49 3.70
CA LEU A 116 22.17 -3.42 2.57
C LEU A 116 23.14 -4.60 2.73
N ARG A 117 24.23 -4.40 3.48
CA ARG A 117 25.25 -5.42 3.72
C ARG A 117 24.74 -6.62 4.52
N ASP A 118 23.68 -6.41 5.29
CA ASP A 118 23.07 -7.47 6.11
C ASP A 118 22.49 -8.57 5.21
N PHE A 119 22.20 -8.24 3.95
CA PHE A 119 21.57 -9.12 2.96
C PHE A 119 22.51 -9.59 1.84
N ASP A 120 23.81 -9.29 1.90
CA ASP A 120 24.80 -9.66 0.86
C ASP A 120 24.85 -11.18 0.61
N HIS A 121 24.41 -11.98 1.58
CA HIS A 121 24.39 -13.44 1.49
C HIS A 121 23.17 -14.00 0.72
N LEU A 122 22.14 -13.17 0.45
CA LEU A 122 20.93 -13.59 -0.27
C LEU A 122 21.11 -13.64 -1.81
N ASP A 123 22.20 -13.05 -2.31
CA ASP A 123 22.57 -13.05 -3.74
C ASP A 123 23.28 -14.35 -4.18
N GLN A 124 23.31 -15.37 -3.32
CA GLN A 124 23.83 -16.72 -3.61
C GLN A 124 22.77 -17.69 -4.10
#